data_AF-K2G2J0-F1
#
_entry.id   AF-K2G2J0-F1
#
_cell.length_a   1.000
_cell.length_b   1.000
_cell.length_c   1.000
_cell.angle_alpha   90.00
_cell.angle_beta   90.00
_cell.angle_gamma   90.00
#
_symmetry.space_group_name_H-M   'P 1'
#
loop_
_entity.id
_entity.type
_entity.pdbx_description
1 polymer ?
#
loop_
_entity_poly.entity_id
_entity_poly.type
_entity_poly.pdbx_seq_one_letter_code
_entity_poly.pdbx_strand_id
1 'polypeptide(L)'
;MHANALDVQDGVVTGEVKGHIVDGARKALLLGEIAQEMGISLEQTIAVGDGANDLPMLSIAGLGVAFRAKPLVRQNANQAISSVGLDGVLYLLGVHDKDLNRA
;
A
#
# COMPACT_ATOMS: atom_id res chain seq x y z
N MET A 1 -7.28 -9.32 5.95
CA MET A 1 -7.46 -7.85 6.02
C MET A 1 -6.73 -7.37 7.27
N HIS A 2 -5.78 -6.45 7.13
CA HIS A 2 -5.02 -5.89 8.26
C HIS A 2 -5.35 -4.40 8.40
N ALA A 3 -5.96 -4.04 9.54
CA ALA A 3 -6.36 -2.67 9.85
C ALA A 3 -6.41 -2.49 11.38
N ASN A 4 -6.43 -1.23 11.82
CA ASN A 4 -6.74 -0.92 13.21
C ASN A 4 -8.19 -1.35 13.52
N ALA A 5 -8.38 -2.05 14.63
CA ALA A 5 -9.71 -2.39 15.13
C ALA A 5 -10.14 -1.33 16.15
N LEU A 6 -11.32 -0.74 15.97
CA LEU A 6 -11.88 0.17 16.98
C LEU A 6 -12.39 -0.61 18.19
N ASP A 7 -12.17 -0.11 19.40
CA ASP A 7 -12.86 -0.63 20.57
C ASP A 7 -14.31 -0.12 20.58
N VAL A 8 -15.23 -1.05 20.80
CA VAL A 8 -16.68 -0.85 20.79
C VAL A 8 -17.24 -1.56 22.01
N GLN A 9 -17.99 -0.83 22.82
CA GLN A 9 -18.68 -1.32 24.01
C GLN A 9 -20.15 -0.90 23.92
N ASP A 10 -21.06 -1.85 24.09
CA ASP A 10 -22.52 -1.63 23.99
C ASP A 10 -22.97 -0.91 22.72
N GLY A 11 -22.29 -1.18 21.59
CA GLY A 11 -22.58 -0.57 20.29
C GLY A 11 -22.02 0.85 20.10
N VAL A 12 -21.25 1.37 21.05
CA VAL A 12 -20.64 2.71 21.00
C VAL A 12 -19.12 2.61 20.91
N VAL A 13 -18.51 3.42 20.05
CA VAL A 13 -17.05 3.54 19.94
C VAL A 13 -16.47 4.21 21.19
N THR A 14 -15.46 3.61 21.79
CA THR A 14 -14.87 4.15 23.03
C THR A 14 -13.82 5.24 22.77
N GLY A 15 -13.35 5.34 21.52
CA GLY A 15 -12.24 6.21 21.12
C GLY A 15 -10.87 5.52 21.17
N GLU A 16 -10.80 4.31 21.73
CA GLU A 16 -9.60 3.49 21.80
C GLU A 16 -9.46 2.55 20.61
N VAL A 17 -8.22 2.12 20.34
CA VAL A 17 -7.91 1.11 19.31
C VAL A 17 -7.59 -0.21 19.99
N LYS A 18 -8.19 -1.31 19.52
CA LYS A 18 -7.87 -2.67 19.97
C LYS A 18 -6.64 -3.21 19.28
N GLY A 19 -5.78 -3.83 20.10
CA GLY A 19 -4.65 -4.61 19.61
C GLY A 19 -3.51 -3.74 19.10
N HIS A 20 -2.78 -4.24 18.11
CA HIS A 20 -1.60 -3.56 17.58
C HIS A 20 -2.00 -2.50 16.56
N ILE A 21 -1.42 -1.31 16.73
CA ILE A 21 -1.57 -0.20 15.78
C ILE A 21 -0.85 -0.55 14.48
N VAL A 22 -1.57 -0.45 13.37
CA VAL A 22 -1.06 -0.58 12.01
C VAL A 22 -0.45 0.76 11.59
N ASP A 23 0.77 1.00 12.05
CA ASP A 23 1.61 2.12 11.63
C ASP A 23 2.45 1.78 10.39
N GLY A 24 3.34 2.69 9.98
CA GLY A 24 4.15 2.47 8.78
C GLY A 24 5.13 1.29 8.90
N ALA A 25 5.74 1.10 10.06
CA ALA A 25 6.63 -0.04 10.29
C ALA A 25 5.84 -1.36 10.27
N ARG A 26 4.65 -1.38 10.87
CA ARG A 26 3.75 -2.53 10.83
C ARG A 26 3.29 -2.85 9.40
N LYS A 27 3.01 -1.85 8.56
CA LYS A 27 2.68 -2.07 7.14
C LYS A 27 3.82 -2.73 6.37
N ALA A 28 5.07 -2.29 6.60
CA ALA A 28 6.24 -2.92 5.99
C ALA A 28 6.42 -4.38 6.46
N LEU A 29 6.26 -4.64 7.76
CA LEU A 29 6.30 -6.00 8.31
C LEU A 29 5.23 -6.88 7.66
N LEU A 30 3.98 -6.39 7.59
CA LEU A 30 2.85 -7.11 6.99
C LEU A 30 3.10 -7.46 5.52
N LEU A 31 3.70 -6.55 4.74
CA LEU A 31 4.06 -6.85 3.35
C LEU A 31 5.05 -8.02 3.27
N GLY A 32 6.06 -8.06 4.16
CA GLY A 32 7.00 -9.16 4.25
C GLY A 32 6.36 -10.48 4.68
N GLU A 33 5.49 -10.44 5.70
CA GLU A 33 4.73 -11.61 6.16
C GLU A 33 3.87 -12.18 5.02
N ILE A 34 3.14 -11.33 4.30
CA ILE A 34 2.30 -11.74 3.16
C ILE A 34 3.15 -12.31 2.02
N ALA A 35 4.27 -11.67 1.68
CA ALA A 35 5.16 -12.17 0.62
C ALA A 35 5.71 -13.56 0.96
N GLN A 36 6.10 -13.77 2.22
CA GLN A 36 6.56 -15.06 2.72
C GLN A 36 5.46 -16.11 2.68
N GLU A 37 4.23 -15.80 3.13
CA GLU A 37 3.08 -16.69 3.07
C GLU A 37 2.72 -17.09 1.62
N MET A 38 2.90 -16.18 0.68
CA MET A 38 2.68 -16.42 -0.75
C MET A 38 3.85 -17.10 -1.44
N GLY A 39 4.99 -17.28 -0.76
CA GLY A 39 6.19 -17.89 -1.34
C GLY A 39 6.85 -17.06 -2.44
N ILE A 40 6.69 -15.74 -2.40
CA ILE A 40 7.28 -14.79 -3.37
C ILE A 40 8.33 -13.91 -2.69
N SER A 41 9.29 -13.41 -3.46
CA SER A 41 10.26 -12.45 -2.93
C SER A 41 9.67 -11.04 -2.85
N LEU A 42 10.25 -10.17 -2.03
CA LEU A 42 9.80 -8.77 -1.93
C LEU A 42 9.93 -8.04 -3.27
N GLU A 43 10.90 -8.39 -4.10
CA GLU A 43 11.10 -7.85 -5.45
C GLU A 43 9.93 -8.15 -6.39
N GLN A 44 9.13 -9.18 -6.09
CA GLN A 44 7.92 -9.54 -6.84
C GLN A 44 6.65 -8.86 -6.31
N THR A 45 6.77 -7.98 -5.31
CA THR A 45 5.64 -7.28 -4.70
C THR A 45 5.46 -5.87 -5.23
N ILE A 46 4.21 -5.41 -5.22
CA ILE A 46 3.85 -4.03 -5.53
C ILE A 46 3.09 -3.46 -4.33
N ALA A 47 3.54 -2.31 -3.87
CA ALA A 47 2.89 -1.56 -2.80
C ALA A 47 2.41 -0.21 -3.33
N VAL A 48 1.19 0.19 -2.99
CA VAL A 48 0.61 1.48 -3.41
C VAL A 48 0.11 2.23 -2.17
N GLY A 49 0.46 3.51 -2.04
CA GLY A 49 0.07 4.34 -0.89
C GLY A 49 0.15 5.83 -1.20
N ASP A 50 -0.50 6.67 -0.39
CA ASP A 50 -0.62 8.12 -0.59
C ASP A 50 0.05 8.94 0.51
N GLY A 51 0.32 8.33 1.66
CA GLY A 51 0.76 9.00 2.88
C GLY A 51 2.20 8.71 3.28
N ALA A 52 2.74 9.55 4.18
CA ALA A 52 4.07 9.35 4.75
C ALA A 52 4.17 8.08 5.62
N ASN A 53 3.03 7.64 6.17
CA ASN A 53 2.90 6.36 6.87
C ASN A 53 3.06 5.14 5.95
N ASP A 54 2.96 5.29 4.64
CA ASP A 54 3.19 4.19 3.70
C ASP A 54 4.66 4.08 3.28
N LEU A 55 5.49 5.11 3.49
CA LEU A 55 6.87 5.15 3.03
C LEU A 55 7.70 3.92 3.45
N PRO A 56 7.62 3.41 4.70
CA PRO A 56 8.36 2.21 5.05
C PRO A 56 7.94 0.99 4.20
N MET A 57 6.64 0.82 3.96
CA MET A 57 6.11 -0.26 3.11
C MET A 57 6.51 -0.08 1.64
N LEU A 58 6.39 1.15 1.12
CA LEU A 58 6.76 1.48 -0.25
C LEU A 58 8.25 1.26 -0.52
N SER A 59 9.11 1.51 0.47
CA SER A 59 10.57 1.39 0.34
C SER A 59 11.08 -0.04 0.24
N ILE A 60 10.33 -1.03 0.75
CA ILE A 60 10.76 -2.43 0.75
C ILE A 60 10.12 -3.24 -0.39
N ALA A 61 9.09 -2.71 -1.04
CA ALA A 61 8.44 -3.37 -2.16
C ALA A 61 9.33 -3.34 -3.40
N GLY A 62 9.27 -4.38 -4.23
CA GLY A 62 9.93 -4.39 -5.55
C GLY A 62 9.50 -3.21 -6.42
N LEU A 63 8.21 -2.86 -6.35
CA LEU A 63 7.68 -1.62 -6.90
C LEU A 63 6.80 -0.88 -5.88
N GLY A 64 7.35 0.17 -5.28
CA GLY A 64 6.60 1.12 -4.46
C GLY A 64 6.04 2.29 -5.28
N VAL A 65 4.71 2.46 -5.26
CA VAL A 65 3.99 3.52 -5.99
C VAL A 65 3.33 4.50 -5.04
N ALA A 66 3.76 5.76 -5.08
CA ALA A 66 3.08 6.87 -4.43
C ALA A 66 1.89 7.34 -5.28
N PHE A 67 0.66 7.12 -4.82
CA PHE A 67 -0.57 7.52 -5.52
C PHE A 67 -1.13 8.82 -4.95
N ARG A 68 -1.26 9.86 -5.79
CA ARG A 68 -1.75 11.20 -5.41
C ARG A 68 -1.13 11.75 -4.13
N ALA A 69 0.13 11.39 -3.89
CA ALA A 69 0.75 11.58 -2.61
C ALA A 69 1.23 13.02 -2.39
N LYS A 70 1.32 13.43 -1.13
CA LYS A 70 1.88 14.74 -0.74
C LYS A 70 3.34 14.86 -1.24
N PRO A 71 3.87 16.08 -1.47
CA PRO A 71 5.22 16.28 -2.03
C PRO A 71 6.33 15.48 -1.33
N LEU A 72 6.29 15.42 0.00
CA LEU A 72 7.26 14.67 0.82
C LEU A 72 7.23 13.16 0.50
N VAL A 73 6.05 12.60 0.27
CA VAL A 73 5.91 11.18 -0.05
C VAL A 73 6.40 10.88 -1.46
N ARG A 74 6.09 11.77 -2.42
CA ARG A 74 6.55 11.65 -3.82
C ARG A 74 8.07 11.64 -3.95
N GLN A 75 8.79 12.36 -3.11
CA GLN A 75 10.26 12.40 -3.13
C GLN A 75 10.93 11.13 -2.60
N ASN A 76 10.19 10.34 -1.81
CA ASN A 76 10.73 9.16 -1.11
C ASN A 76 10.21 7.83 -1.68
N ALA A 77 9.30 7.86 -2.66
CA ALA A 77 8.81 6.67 -3.35
C ALA A 77 9.50 6.50 -4.71
N ASN A 78 9.73 5.24 -5.11
CA ASN A 78 10.43 4.90 -6.35
C ASN A 78 9.66 5.35 -7.60
N GLN A 79 8.33 5.32 -7.54
CA GLN A 79 7.44 5.80 -8.60
C GLN A 79 6.29 6.62 -8.00
N ALA A 80 5.78 7.59 -8.75
CA ALA A 80 4.64 8.39 -8.32
C ALA A 80 3.62 8.57 -9.45
N ILE A 81 2.35 8.24 -9.16
CA ILE A 81 1.21 8.45 -10.04
C ILE A 81 0.41 9.62 -9.49
N SER A 82 0.40 10.75 -10.21
CA SER A 82 -0.22 12.00 -9.73
C SER A 82 -1.42 12.47 -10.57
N SER A 83 -1.51 12.06 -11.84
CA SER A 83 -2.43 12.64 -12.83
C SER A 83 -3.45 11.66 -13.40
N VAL A 84 -3.30 10.35 -13.16
CA VAL A 84 -4.22 9.30 -13.64
C VAL A 84 -4.87 8.56 -12.48
N GLY A 85 -5.83 7.68 -12.77
CA GLY A 85 -6.47 6.82 -11.78
C GLY A 85 -5.53 5.72 -11.28
N LEU A 86 -6.05 4.87 -10.38
CA LEU A 86 -5.28 3.74 -9.82
C LEU A 86 -4.98 2.66 -10.88
N ASP A 87 -5.79 2.60 -11.94
CA ASP A 87 -5.55 1.87 -13.18
C ASP A 87 -4.22 2.24 -13.85
N GLY A 88 -3.68 3.43 -13.57
CA GLY A 88 -2.33 3.84 -13.96
C GLY A 88 -1.23 2.85 -13.56
N VAL A 89 -1.42 2.10 -12.47
CA VAL A 89 -0.47 1.08 -12.01
C VAL A 89 -0.33 -0.07 -13.02
N LEU A 90 -1.37 -0.36 -13.81
CA LEU A 90 -1.35 -1.43 -14.80
C LEU A 90 -0.30 -1.16 -15.90
N TYR A 91 -0.08 0.10 -16.27
CA TYR A 91 0.97 0.44 -17.23
C TYR A 91 2.38 0.18 -16.69
N LEU A 92 2.58 0.31 -15.37
CA LEU A 92 3.85 -0.05 -14.71
C LEU A 92 4.06 -1.57 -14.70
N LEU A 93 2.99 -2.34 -14.81
CA LEU A 93 2.99 -3.79 -14.99
C LEU A 93 3.17 -4.23 -16.45
N GLY A 94 3.30 -3.28 -17.39
CA GLY A 94 3.44 -3.57 -18.82
C GLY A 94 2.11 -3.84 -19.53
N VAL A 95 0.96 -3.55 -18.90
CA VAL A 95 -0.36 -3.62 -19.55
C VAL A 95 -0.50 -2.44 -20.51
N HIS A 96 -1.02 -2.70 -21.71
CA HIS A 96 -1.29 -1.67 -22.70
C HIS A 96 -2.81 -1.48 -22.91
N ASP A 97 -3.20 -0.35 -23.51
CA ASP A 97 -4.62 -0.04 -23.78
C ASP A 97 -5.34 -1.14 -24.58
N LYS A 98 -4.61 -1.79 -25.50
CA LYS A 98 -5.12 -2.93 -26.29
C LYS A 98 -5.50 -4.14 -25.45
N ASP A 99 -4.92 -4.29 -24.26
CA ASP A 99 -5.16 -5.39 -23.34
C ASP A 99 -6.38 -5.08 -22.45
N LEU A 100 -6.61 -3.80 -22.12
CA LEU A 100 -7.75 -3.33 -21.32
C LEU A 100 -9.09 -3.42 -22.08
N ASN A 101 -9.06 -3.22 -23.40
CA ASN A 101 -10.26 -3.28 -24.26
C ASN A 101 -10.74 -4.71 -24.57
N ARG A 102 -10.15 -5.74 -23.94
CA ARG A 102 -10.48 -7.15 -24.15
C ARG A 102 -11.11 -7.85 -22.94
N ALA A 103 -11.34 -7.13 -21.84
CA ALA A 103 -11.92 -7.65 -20.60
C ALA A 103 -13.44 -7.46 -20.52
#